data_AF-A0A1S3H6P2-F1
#
_entry.id   AF-A0A1S3H6P2-F1
#
_cell.length_a   1.000
_cell.length_b   1.000
_cell.length_c   1.000
_cell.angle_alpha   90.00
_cell.angle_beta   90.00
_cell.angle_gamma   90.00
#
_symmetry.space_group_name_H-M   'P 1'
#
loop_
_entity.id
_entity.type
_entity.pdbx_description
1 polymer ?
#
loop_
_entity_poly.entity_id
_entity_poly.type
_entity_poly.pdbx_seq_one_letter_code
_entity_poly.pdbx_strand_id
1 'polypeptide(L)'
;MDFQLVCKDSSKVRSIQVIFLSAVLVGSIIGGILADYCGRKPVFIVACLLHGSAGVAAAFSPNFTAFAIFRFLVGLASPNIFASAMVLALELVGPSRRMVAGLAPEFAWCTGLVLLTPLAYLIRDWRYLQLAVSVPSFLYISLWWLIPESPRWLLTRGHTERAEKILRWAAKVNKKTLPANIFDEKTLEKTEYVSPLEMRKTPRLLLRTLTGMFVL
;
A
#
# COMPACT_ATOMS: atom_id res chain seq x y z
N MET A 1 12.11 26.31 -18.30
CA MET A 1 13.55 26.01 -18.52
C MET A 1 14.17 25.52 -17.21
N ASP A 2 13.49 24.68 -16.42
CA ASP A 2 13.60 24.87 -14.95
C ASP A 2 14.70 24.06 -14.26
N PHE A 3 15.25 23.01 -14.87
CA PHE A 3 16.31 22.22 -14.24
C PHE A 3 17.49 21.81 -15.14
N GLN A 4 17.49 22.19 -16.43
CA GLN A 4 18.56 21.91 -17.40
C GLN A 4 19.24 20.52 -17.24
N LEU A 5 18.45 19.45 -17.11
CA LEU A 5 18.92 18.10 -16.77
C LEU A 5 19.61 17.34 -17.92
N VAL A 6 19.74 17.94 -19.10
CA VAL A 6 20.28 17.29 -20.29
C VAL A 6 21.74 17.70 -20.50
N CYS A 7 22.60 16.70 -20.68
CA CYS A 7 24.04 16.76 -21.00
C CYS A 7 25.07 17.10 -19.90
N LYS A 8 24.76 17.82 -18.81
CA LYS A 8 25.74 18.04 -17.71
C LYS A 8 25.32 17.55 -16.32
N ASP A 9 24.03 17.32 -16.08
CA ASP A 9 23.48 17.05 -14.74
C ASP A 9 22.81 15.66 -14.60
N SER A 10 23.30 14.68 -15.36
CA SER A 10 22.83 13.28 -15.24
C SER A 10 22.96 12.74 -13.80
N SER A 11 23.87 13.30 -13.01
CA SER A 11 24.03 12.99 -11.59
C SER A 11 22.81 13.41 -10.76
N LYS A 12 22.15 14.54 -11.06
CA LYS A 12 20.94 14.98 -10.34
C LYS A 12 19.76 14.03 -10.56
N VAL A 13 19.58 13.56 -11.80
CA VAL A 13 18.55 12.56 -12.13
C VAL A 13 18.81 11.25 -11.38
N ARG A 14 20.06 10.77 -11.38
CA ARG A 14 20.47 9.59 -10.62
C ARG A 14 20.24 9.76 -9.12
N SER A 15 20.58 10.93 -8.57
CA SER A 15 20.37 11.22 -7.15
C SER A 15 18.89 11.17 -6.75
N ILE A 16 17.98 11.73 -7.56
CA ILE A 16 16.54 11.64 -7.29
C ILE A 16 16.08 10.18 -7.29
N GLN A 17 16.57 9.36 -8.24
CA GLN A 17 16.21 7.95 -8.29
C GLN A 17 16.70 7.20 -7.03
N VAL A 18 17.93 7.46 -6.59
CA VAL A 18 18.48 6.86 -5.36
C VAL A 18 17.69 7.30 -4.13
N ILE A 19 17.35 8.59 -4.03
CA ILE A 19 16.53 9.15 -2.94
C ILE A 19 15.14 8.49 -2.93
N PHE A 20 14.54 8.31 -4.10
CA PHE A 20 13.24 7.64 -4.20
C PHE A 20 13.32 6.18 -3.77
N LEU A 21 14.30 5.42 -4.26
CA LEU A 21 14.45 4.00 -3.94
C LEU A 21 14.83 3.77 -2.46
N SER A 22 15.65 4.64 -1.87
CA SER A 22 15.95 4.58 -0.44
C SER A 22 14.71 4.89 0.41
N ALA A 23 13.88 5.84 -0.02
CA ALA A 23 12.59 6.11 0.60
C ALA A 23 11.63 4.92 0.50
N VAL A 24 11.59 4.23 -0.64
CA VAL A 24 10.79 3.01 -0.82
C VAL A 24 11.23 1.94 0.18
N LEU A 25 12.54 1.70 0.35
CA LEU A 25 13.05 0.74 1.34
C LEU A 25 12.58 1.09 2.76
N VAL A 26 12.79 2.34 3.18
CA VAL A 26 12.37 2.82 4.50
C VAL A 26 10.85 2.72 4.66
N GLY A 27 10.11 3.10 3.62
CA GLY A 27 8.66 3.10 3.57
C GLY A 27 8.07 1.72 3.74
N SER A 28 8.62 0.71 3.07
CA SER A 28 8.20 -0.69 3.17
C SER A 28 8.35 -1.24 4.59
N ILE A 29 9.44 -0.90 5.28
CA ILE A 29 9.68 -1.35 6.66
C ILE A 29 8.68 -0.69 7.61
N ILE A 30 8.61 0.65 7.57
CA ILE A 30 7.75 1.42 8.47
C ILE A 30 6.28 1.08 8.24
N GLY A 31 5.84 1.03 6.99
CA GLY A 31 4.45 0.79 6.66
C GLY A 31 4.01 -0.64 6.92
N GLY A 32 4.89 -1.64 6.76
CA GLY A 32 4.60 -3.01 7.19
C GLY A 32 4.33 -3.09 8.70
N ILE A 33 5.19 -2.47 9.51
CA ILE A 33 5.01 -2.39 10.96
C ILE A 33 3.69 -1.67 11.29
N LEU A 34 3.46 -0.50 10.70
CA LEU A 34 2.22 0.27 10.92
C LEU A 34 0.98 -0.51 10.50
N ALA A 35 1.02 -1.26 9.40
CA ALA A 35 -0.13 -2.01 8.90
C ALA A 35 -0.53 -3.15 9.84
N ASP A 36 0.43 -3.72 10.56
CA ASP A 36 0.17 -4.73 11.59
C ASP A 36 -0.36 -4.12 12.89
N TYR A 37 0.07 -2.90 13.25
CA TYR A 37 -0.40 -2.21 14.46
C TYR A 37 -1.74 -1.49 14.29
N CYS A 38 -1.93 -0.79 13.18
CA CYS A 38 -3.06 0.11 12.93
C CYS A 38 -4.11 -0.49 11.99
N GLY A 39 -3.78 -1.57 11.28
CA GLY A 39 -4.62 -2.16 10.24
C GLY A 39 -4.23 -1.70 8.84
N ARG A 40 -4.70 -2.45 7.84
CA ARG A 40 -4.26 -2.30 6.45
C ARG A 40 -4.95 -1.12 5.78
N LYS A 41 -6.22 -0.91 6.08
CA LYS A 41 -7.02 0.17 5.50
C LYS A 41 -6.56 1.57 5.93
N PRO A 42 -6.32 1.87 7.23
CA PRO A 42 -5.78 3.17 7.63
C PRO A 42 -4.43 3.48 6.99
N VAL A 43 -3.52 2.51 6.96
CA VAL A 43 -2.19 2.69 6.36
C VAL A 43 -2.30 2.96 4.86
N PHE A 44 -3.16 2.23 4.14
CA PHE A 44 -3.44 2.48 2.73
C PHE A 44 -3.91 3.94 2.50
N ILE A 45 -4.88 4.41 3.26
CA ILE A 45 -5.47 5.76 3.06
C ILE A 45 -4.48 6.86 3.41
N VAL A 46 -3.73 6.72 4.51
CA VAL A 46 -2.66 7.65 4.88
C VAL A 46 -1.57 7.67 3.82
N ALA A 47 -1.18 6.52 3.28
CA ALA A 47 -0.21 6.43 2.20
C ALA A 47 -0.73 7.12 0.92
N CYS A 48 -2.00 6.93 0.52
CA CYS A 48 -2.58 7.64 -0.62
C CYS A 48 -2.61 9.16 -0.42
N LEU A 49 -2.95 9.63 0.79
CA LEU A 49 -2.93 11.05 1.15
C LEU A 49 -1.52 11.64 1.08
N LEU A 50 -0.53 10.94 1.65
CA LEU A 50 0.87 11.36 1.63
C LEU A 50 1.42 11.37 0.20
N HIS A 51 1.14 10.31 -0.58
CA HIS A 51 1.57 10.19 -1.97
C HIS A 51 0.97 11.30 -2.84
N GLY A 52 -0.34 11.51 -2.78
CA GLY A 52 -1.03 12.55 -3.56
C GLY A 52 -0.59 13.96 -3.17
N SER A 53 -0.55 14.27 -1.87
CA SER A 53 -0.16 15.62 -1.38
C SER A 53 1.31 15.94 -1.68
N ALA A 54 2.23 15.01 -1.42
CA ALA A 54 3.64 15.18 -1.76
C ALA A 54 3.85 15.26 -3.28
N GLY A 55 3.10 14.49 -4.06
CA GLY A 55 3.15 14.52 -5.52
C GLY A 55 2.66 15.85 -6.10
N VAL A 56 1.57 16.41 -5.57
CA VAL A 56 1.10 17.76 -5.93
C VAL A 56 2.12 18.81 -5.52
N ALA A 57 2.65 18.74 -4.29
CA ALA A 57 3.67 19.68 -3.82
C ALA A 57 4.96 19.62 -4.66
N ALA A 58 5.34 18.45 -5.16
CA ALA A 58 6.48 18.28 -6.06
C ALA A 58 6.31 19.06 -7.38
N ALA A 59 5.09 19.18 -7.92
CA ALA A 59 4.83 19.96 -9.13
C ALA A 59 5.06 21.48 -8.92
N PHE A 60 4.90 21.95 -7.69
CA PHE A 60 5.10 23.35 -7.31
C PHE A 60 6.46 23.62 -6.67
N SER A 61 7.37 22.64 -6.65
CA SER A 61 8.67 22.81 -6.01
C SER A 61 9.48 23.96 -6.64
N PRO A 62 9.99 24.91 -5.84
CA PRO A 62 10.73 26.07 -6.36
C PRO A 62 12.19 25.74 -6.71
N ASN A 63 12.75 24.68 -6.12
CA ASN A 63 14.14 24.28 -6.32
C ASN A 63 14.30 22.75 -6.23
N PHE A 64 15.49 22.27 -6.62
CA PHE A 64 15.83 20.85 -6.66
C PHE A 64 15.73 20.17 -5.29
N THR A 65 16.15 20.83 -4.22
CA THR A 65 16.12 20.25 -2.86
C THR A 65 14.68 20.01 -2.40
N ALA A 66 13.78 20.99 -2.60
CA ALA A 66 12.37 20.83 -2.32
C ALA A 66 11.76 19.69 -3.15
N PHE A 67 12.10 19.61 -4.44
CA PHE A 67 11.68 18.50 -5.30
C PHE A 67 12.16 17.14 -4.77
N ALA A 68 13.42 17.04 -4.35
CA ALA A 68 14.00 15.82 -3.80
C ALA A 68 13.32 15.37 -2.49
N ILE A 69 12.98 16.32 -1.60
CA ILE A 69 12.22 16.04 -0.37
C ILE A 69 10.83 15.49 -0.71
N PHE A 70 10.10 16.13 -1.62
CA PHE A 70 8.79 15.62 -2.01
C PHE A 70 8.89 14.26 -2.70
N ARG A 71 9.92 14.02 -3.52
CA ARG A 71 10.18 12.70 -4.11
C ARG A 71 10.48 11.63 -3.07
N PHE A 72 11.21 11.97 -2.01
CA PHE A 72 11.41 11.07 -0.88
C PHE A 72 10.07 10.71 -0.22
N LEU A 73 9.20 11.70 0.07
CA LEU A 73 7.89 11.45 0.67
C LEU A 73 6.97 10.59 -0.22
N VAL A 74 6.97 10.83 -1.53
CA VAL A 74 6.25 9.97 -2.50
C VAL A 74 6.79 8.55 -2.47
N GLY A 75 8.12 8.37 -2.46
CA GLY A 75 8.76 7.05 -2.36
C GLY A 75 8.43 6.32 -1.06
N LEU A 76 8.37 7.04 0.07
CA LEU A 76 7.99 6.49 1.37
C LEU A 76 6.55 5.94 1.38
N ALA A 77 5.63 6.60 0.69
CA ALA A 77 4.23 6.21 0.62
C ALA A 77 3.95 5.09 -0.39
N SER A 78 4.66 5.09 -1.52
CA SER A 78 4.43 4.20 -2.67
C SER A 78 4.29 2.70 -2.33
N PRO A 79 5.24 2.06 -1.63
CA PRO A 79 5.15 0.62 -1.35
C PRO A 79 3.95 0.28 -0.45
N ASN A 80 3.54 1.22 0.40
CA ASN A 80 2.50 1.00 1.39
C ASN A 80 1.10 1.01 0.76
N ILE A 81 0.92 1.75 -0.33
CA ILE A 81 -0.31 1.70 -1.14
C ILE A 81 -0.46 0.29 -1.72
N PHE A 82 0.57 -0.20 -2.40
CA PHE A 82 0.55 -1.50 -3.04
C PHE A 82 0.41 -2.65 -2.04
N ALA A 83 1.31 -2.71 -1.04
CA ALA A 83 1.34 -3.80 -0.06
C ALA A 83 0.03 -3.87 0.76
N SER A 84 -0.47 -2.73 1.24
CA SER A 84 -1.71 -2.70 2.02
C SER A 84 -2.92 -3.11 1.17
N ALA A 85 -3.00 -2.66 -0.08
CA ALA A 85 -4.08 -3.03 -0.99
C ALA A 85 -4.06 -4.53 -1.30
N MET A 86 -2.88 -5.10 -1.59
CA MET A 86 -2.71 -6.52 -1.86
C MET A 86 -3.11 -7.37 -0.66
N VAL A 87 -2.58 -7.07 0.54
CA VAL A 87 -2.90 -7.82 1.75
C VAL A 87 -4.39 -7.72 2.06
N LEU A 88 -4.97 -6.51 1.99
CA LEU A 88 -6.40 -6.31 2.24
C LEU A 88 -7.26 -7.11 1.25
N ALA A 89 -6.92 -7.11 -0.04
CA ALA A 89 -7.62 -7.88 -1.06
C ALA A 89 -7.56 -9.39 -0.77
N LEU A 90 -6.39 -9.91 -0.40
CA LEU A 90 -6.20 -11.33 -0.07
C LEU A 90 -6.93 -11.76 1.21
N GLU A 91 -7.04 -10.88 2.19
CA GLU A 91 -7.69 -11.16 3.47
C GLU A 91 -9.22 -11.07 3.40
N LEU A 92 -9.77 -10.29 2.44
CA LEU A 92 -11.21 -10.15 2.23
C LEU A 92 -11.82 -11.30 1.40
N VAL A 93 -11.01 -12.05 0.66
CA VAL A 93 -11.49 -13.13 -0.19
C VAL A 93 -11.21 -14.54 0.36
N GLY A 94 -12.07 -15.49 0.00
CA GLY A 94 -11.85 -16.90 0.28
C GLY A 94 -10.69 -17.50 -0.53
N PRO A 95 -10.14 -18.67 -0.11
CA PRO A 95 -8.98 -19.29 -0.75
C PRO A 95 -9.06 -19.45 -2.27
N SER A 96 -10.25 -19.79 -2.80
CA SER A 96 -10.48 -20.02 -4.24
C SER A 96 -10.34 -18.77 -5.11
N ARG A 97 -10.46 -17.57 -4.53
CA ARG A 97 -10.39 -16.29 -5.25
C ARG A 97 -9.12 -15.50 -4.92
N ARG A 98 -8.25 -15.99 -4.03
CA ARG A 98 -7.03 -15.30 -3.60
C ARG A 98 -6.10 -14.94 -4.75
N MET A 99 -5.89 -15.86 -5.70
CA MET A 99 -5.04 -15.57 -6.87
C MET A 99 -5.55 -14.35 -7.64
N VAL A 100 -6.84 -14.33 -7.97
CA VAL A 100 -7.46 -13.22 -8.71
C VAL A 100 -7.41 -11.91 -7.91
N ALA A 101 -7.69 -11.97 -6.61
CA ALA A 101 -7.64 -10.79 -5.73
C ALA A 101 -6.21 -10.24 -5.58
N GLY A 102 -5.20 -11.11 -5.51
CA GLY A 102 -3.80 -10.71 -5.46
C GLY A 102 -3.30 -10.11 -6.77
N LEU A 103 -3.82 -10.55 -7.92
CA LEU A 103 -3.47 -10.00 -9.22
C LEU A 103 -4.12 -8.63 -9.51
N ALA A 104 -5.24 -8.30 -8.85
CA ALA A 104 -5.97 -7.06 -9.16
C ALA A 104 -5.13 -5.78 -8.91
N PRO A 105 -4.41 -5.61 -7.78
CA PRO A 105 -3.48 -4.49 -7.59
C PRO A 105 -2.35 -4.46 -8.62
N GLU A 106 -1.83 -5.61 -9.03
CA GLU A 106 -0.78 -5.72 -10.06
C GLU A 106 -1.27 -5.24 -11.42
N PHE A 107 -2.47 -5.68 -11.83
CA PHE A 107 -3.09 -5.20 -13.06
C PHE A 107 -3.30 -3.69 -13.03
N ALA A 108 -3.72 -3.13 -11.89
CA ALA A 108 -3.87 -1.69 -11.73
C ALA A 108 -2.52 -0.96 -11.88
N TRP A 109 -1.44 -1.50 -11.30
CA TRP A 109 -0.08 -0.98 -11.43
C TRP A 109 0.40 -0.99 -12.89
N CYS A 110 0.33 -2.15 -13.55
CA CYS A 110 0.69 -2.30 -14.96
C CYS A 110 -0.10 -1.37 -15.87
N THR A 111 -1.42 -1.26 -15.64
CA THR A 111 -2.29 -0.34 -16.39
C THR A 111 -1.85 1.11 -16.19
N GLY A 112 -1.52 1.51 -14.96
CA GLY A 112 -0.99 2.84 -14.66
C GLY A 112 0.30 3.15 -15.41
N LEU A 113 1.24 2.20 -15.49
CA LEU A 113 2.48 2.35 -16.26
C LEU A 113 2.22 2.50 -17.76
N VAL A 114 1.33 1.69 -18.33
CA VAL A 114 0.96 1.77 -19.75
C VAL A 114 0.27 3.09 -20.07
N LEU A 115 -0.60 3.58 -19.18
CA LEU A 115 -1.28 4.87 -19.33
C LEU A 115 -0.34 6.07 -19.14
N LEU A 116 0.73 5.93 -18.37
CA LEU A 116 1.70 7.00 -18.17
C LEU A 116 2.41 7.39 -19.46
N THR A 117 2.70 6.43 -20.35
CA THR A 117 3.38 6.69 -21.63
C THR A 117 2.63 7.65 -22.55
N PRO A 118 1.36 7.42 -22.93
CA PRO A 118 0.61 8.38 -23.75
C PRO A 118 0.37 9.71 -23.00
N LEU A 119 0.16 9.69 -21.68
CA LEU A 119 0.04 10.93 -20.90
C LEU A 119 1.32 11.78 -20.98
N ALA A 120 2.49 11.17 -20.88
CA ALA A 120 3.77 11.85 -21.02
C ALA A 120 4.03 12.36 -22.45
N TYR A 121 3.48 11.69 -23.46
CA TYR A 121 3.56 12.16 -24.84
C TYR A 121 2.69 13.41 -25.08
N LEU A 122 1.46 13.41 -24.53
CA LEU A 122 0.49 14.49 -24.66
C LEU A 122 0.81 15.69 -23.76
N ILE A 123 1.25 15.45 -22.52
CA ILE A 123 1.58 16.47 -21.52
C ILE A 123 3.09 16.66 -21.48
N ARG A 124 3.59 17.64 -22.24
CA ARG A 124 5.03 17.90 -22.39
C ARG A 124 5.66 18.60 -21.19
N ASP A 125 4.87 19.31 -20.40
CA ASP A 125 5.34 19.96 -19.19
C ASP A 125 5.26 18.99 -18.00
N TRP A 126 6.41 18.75 -17.39
CA TRP A 126 6.58 17.77 -16.32
C TRP A 126 5.77 18.12 -15.06
N ARG A 127 5.46 19.40 -14.78
CA ARG A 127 4.67 19.81 -13.62
C ARG A 127 3.21 19.41 -13.81
N TYR A 128 2.65 19.66 -15.00
CA TYR A 128 1.30 19.22 -15.33
C TYR A 128 1.20 17.70 -15.39
N LEU A 129 2.23 17.02 -15.90
CA LEU A 129 2.29 15.56 -15.87
C LEU A 129 2.33 15.02 -14.43
N GLN A 130 3.14 15.63 -13.57
CA GLN A 130 3.21 15.29 -12.15
C GLN A 130 1.84 15.46 -11.46
N LEU A 131 1.12 16.55 -11.75
CA LEU A 131 -0.24 16.77 -11.24
C LEU A 131 -1.22 15.71 -11.78
N ALA A 132 -1.18 15.42 -13.08
CA ALA A 132 -2.05 14.44 -13.71
C ALA A 132 -1.92 13.03 -13.10
N VAL A 133 -0.71 12.66 -12.64
CA VAL A 133 -0.46 11.38 -11.96
C VAL A 133 -0.80 11.44 -10.46
N SER A 134 -0.59 12.59 -9.81
CA SER A 134 -0.76 12.71 -8.35
C SER A 134 -2.21 12.93 -7.93
N VAL A 135 -2.98 13.71 -8.68
CA VAL A 135 -4.38 14.06 -8.33
C VAL A 135 -5.31 12.83 -8.27
N PRO A 136 -5.21 11.83 -9.18
CA PRO A 136 -6.01 10.61 -9.06
C PRO A 136 -5.80 9.84 -7.76
N SER A 137 -4.68 10.04 -7.05
CA SER A 137 -4.43 9.37 -5.76
C SER A 137 -5.48 9.73 -4.70
N PHE A 138 -6.08 10.92 -4.78
CA PHE A 138 -7.13 11.34 -3.85
C PHE A 138 -8.46 10.59 -4.06
N LEU A 139 -8.70 10.02 -5.24
CA LEU A 139 -9.89 9.19 -5.49
C LEU A 139 -9.90 7.95 -4.60
N TYR A 140 -8.73 7.40 -4.25
CA TYR A 140 -8.61 6.25 -3.36
C TYR A 140 -9.06 6.52 -1.93
N ILE A 141 -9.19 7.79 -1.51
CA ILE A 141 -9.75 8.15 -0.20
C ILE A 141 -11.20 7.68 -0.08
N SER A 142 -11.94 7.70 -1.20
CA SER A 142 -13.33 7.22 -1.24
C SER A 142 -13.45 5.74 -0.83
N LEU A 143 -12.38 4.95 -1.01
CA LEU A 143 -12.35 3.54 -0.58
C LEU A 143 -12.46 3.37 0.94
N TRP A 144 -12.27 4.44 1.72
CA TRP A 144 -12.58 4.43 3.15
C TRP A 144 -14.04 4.02 3.42
N TRP A 145 -14.99 4.38 2.57
CA TRP A 145 -16.39 4.01 2.77
C TRP A 145 -16.78 2.72 2.05
N LEU A 146 -16.09 2.37 0.96
CA LEU A 146 -16.43 1.20 0.14
C LEU A 146 -15.85 -0.10 0.68
N ILE A 147 -14.62 -0.07 1.20
CA ILE A 147 -13.88 -1.29 1.55
C ILE A 147 -13.83 -1.46 3.07
N PRO A 148 -14.28 -2.59 3.63
CA PRO A 148 -14.14 -2.86 5.06
C PRO A 148 -12.68 -3.16 5.42
N GLU A 149 -12.35 -3.06 6.71
CA GLU A 149 -11.05 -3.52 7.20
C GLU A 149 -10.97 -5.06 7.19
N SER A 150 -9.76 -5.60 7.21
CA SER A 150 -9.52 -7.04 7.29
C SER A 150 -10.19 -7.70 8.50
N PRO A 151 -11.10 -8.67 8.29
CA PRO A 151 -11.69 -9.46 9.36
C PRO A 151 -10.64 -10.24 10.16
N ARG A 152 -9.57 -10.69 9.49
CA ARG A 152 -8.47 -11.43 10.14
C ARG A 152 -7.70 -10.54 11.09
N TRP A 153 -7.32 -9.35 10.65
CA TRP A 153 -6.66 -8.38 11.52
C TRP A 153 -7.55 -7.99 12.71
N LEU A 154 -8.85 -7.78 12.47
CA LEU A 154 -9.78 -7.47 13.55
C LEU A 154 -9.83 -8.58 14.60
N LEU A 155 -9.81 -9.86 14.18
CA LEU A 155 -9.78 -10.99 15.09
C LEU A 155 -8.48 -11.05 15.91
N THR A 156 -7.31 -10.85 15.30
CA THR A 156 -6.03 -10.85 16.03
C THR A 156 -5.94 -9.70 17.04
N ARG A 157 -6.67 -8.61 16.82
CA ARG A 157 -6.79 -7.47 17.74
C ARG A 157 -7.95 -7.60 18.73
N GLY A 158 -8.67 -8.73 18.73
CA GLY A 158 -9.80 -8.98 19.64
C GLY A 158 -11.09 -8.21 19.30
N HIS A 159 -11.17 -7.57 18.13
CA HIS A 159 -12.36 -6.86 17.64
C HIS A 159 -13.35 -7.82 16.95
N THR A 160 -13.81 -8.83 17.69
CA THR A 160 -14.64 -9.94 17.20
C THR A 160 -15.96 -9.48 16.60
N GLU A 161 -16.70 -8.61 17.27
CA GLU A 161 -17.99 -8.08 16.81
C GLU A 161 -17.88 -7.38 15.45
N ARG A 162 -16.82 -6.59 15.27
CA ARG A 162 -16.58 -5.84 14.02
C ARG A 162 -16.20 -6.79 12.89
N ALA A 163 -15.39 -7.80 13.18
CA ALA A 163 -15.07 -8.87 12.22
C ALA A 163 -16.33 -9.64 11.82
N GLU A 164 -17.19 -9.99 12.78
CA GLU A 164 -18.44 -10.70 12.56
C GLU A 164 -19.37 -9.93 11.62
N LYS A 165 -19.54 -8.63 11.87
CA LYS A 165 -20.36 -7.74 11.04
C LYS A 165 -19.91 -7.74 9.59
N ILE A 166 -18.60 -7.70 9.35
CA ILE A 166 -18.02 -7.73 8.00
C ILE A 166 -18.25 -9.10 7.35
N LEU A 167 -18.04 -10.19 8.07
CA LEU A 167 -18.26 -11.54 7.54
C LEU A 167 -19.73 -11.80 7.22
N ARG A 168 -20.67 -11.36 8.07
CA ARG A 168 -22.11 -11.46 7.80
C ARG A 168 -22.54 -10.62 6.60
N TRP A 169 -22.00 -9.40 6.47
CA TRP A 169 -22.21 -8.58 5.28
C TRP A 169 -21.69 -9.28 4.02
N ALA A 170 -20.46 -9.81 4.06
CA ALA A 170 -19.87 -10.53 2.94
C ALA A 170 -20.65 -11.80 2.58
N ALA A 171 -21.18 -12.53 3.58
CA ALA A 171 -22.02 -13.70 3.35
C ALA A 171 -23.35 -13.33 2.69
N LYS A 172 -23.98 -12.23 3.11
CA LYS A 172 -25.20 -11.69 2.48
C LYS A 172 -24.95 -11.36 1.00
N VAL A 173 -23.84 -10.68 0.69
CA VAL A 173 -23.44 -10.35 -0.70
C VAL A 173 -23.20 -11.63 -1.51
N ASN A 174 -22.56 -12.63 -0.90
CA ASN A 174 -22.27 -13.91 -1.54
C ASN A 174 -23.44 -14.91 -1.51
N LYS A 175 -24.62 -14.52 -1.02
CA LYS A 175 -25.81 -15.37 -0.87
C LYS A 175 -25.52 -16.67 -0.08
N LYS A 176 -24.69 -16.57 0.96
CA LYS A 176 -24.38 -17.68 1.88
C LYS A 176 -24.96 -17.39 3.26
N THR A 177 -25.40 -18.44 3.94
CA THR A 177 -25.82 -18.40 5.34
C THR A 177 -24.65 -18.76 6.23
N LEU A 178 -24.37 -17.94 7.25
CA LEU A 178 -23.39 -18.24 8.29
C LEU A 178 -24.13 -18.68 9.56
N PRO A 179 -23.56 -19.60 10.35
CA PRO A 179 -24.13 -19.98 11.64
C PRO A 179 -24.24 -18.77 12.58
N ALA A 180 -25.09 -18.89 13.61
CA ALA A 180 -25.27 -17.85 14.62
C ALA A 180 -23.98 -17.60 15.40
N ASN A 181 -23.19 -18.64 15.67
CA ASN A 181 -21.86 -18.51 16.24
C ASN A 181 -20.81 -18.84 15.16
N ILE A 182 -20.06 -17.83 14.72
CA ILE A 182 -19.06 -17.97 13.64
C ILE A 182 -17.68 -18.30 14.23
N PHE A 183 -17.43 -17.90 15.48
CA PHE A 183 -16.12 -18.00 16.13
C PHE A 183 -16.21 -18.95 17.32
N ASP A 184 -15.63 -20.15 17.18
CA ASP A 184 -15.45 -21.05 18.32
C ASP A 184 -14.34 -20.53 19.25
N GLU A 185 -14.37 -20.94 20.52
CA GLU A 185 -13.38 -20.57 21.56
C GLU A 185 -11.94 -20.87 21.10
N LYS A 186 -11.74 -21.95 20.34
CA LYS A 186 -10.47 -22.32 19.69
C LYS A 186 -10.01 -21.35 18.58
N THR A 187 -10.95 -20.71 17.89
CA THR A 187 -10.66 -19.69 16.87
C THR A 187 -10.36 -18.34 17.51
N LEU A 188 -10.87 -18.14 18.73
CA LEU A 188 -10.68 -16.95 19.57
C LEU A 188 -9.46 -17.06 20.50
N GLU A 189 -8.76 -18.20 20.54
CA GLU A 189 -7.43 -18.28 21.17
C GLU A 189 -6.59 -17.13 20.62
N LYS A 190 -6.33 -16.14 21.47
CA LYS A 190 -5.58 -14.94 21.11
C LYS A 190 -4.25 -15.43 20.57
N THR A 191 -4.06 -15.31 19.25
CA THR A 191 -2.74 -15.47 18.66
C THR A 191 -1.90 -14.37 19.29
N GLU A 192 -0.98 -14.77 20.18
CA GLU A 192 -0.13 -13.83 20.90
C GLU A 192 0.54 -12.93 19.87
N TYR A 193 0.34 -11.61 19.99
CA TYR A 193 0.96 -10.67 19.07
C TYR A 193 2.47 -10.71 19.29
N VAL A 194 3.17 -11.43 18.44
CA VAL A 194 4.63 -11.50 18.47
C VAL A 194 5.18 -10.27 17.77
N SER A 195 5.89 -9.42 18.54
CA SER A 195 6.60 -8.27 17.97
C SER A 195 7.56 -8.72 16.86
N PRO A 196 7.75 -7.92 15.78
CA PRO A 196 8.71 -8.25 14.71
C PRO A 196 10.13 -8.54 15.23
N LEU A 197 10.54 -7.91 16.34
CA LEU A 197 11.85 -8.13 16.97
C LEU A 197 11.95 -9.49 17.69
N GLU A 198 10.83 -9.98 18.22
CA GLU A 198 10.73 -11.27 18.90
C GLU A 198 10.78 -12.44 17.91
N MET A 199 10.46 -12.22 16.63
CA MET A 199 10.64 -13.23 15.56
C MET A 199 12.09 -13.68 15.39
N ARG A 200 13.08 -12.87 15.81
CA ARG A 200 14.49 -13.28 15.79
C ARG A 200 14.75 -14.50 16.67
N LYS A 201 13.91 -14.75 17.68
CA LYS A 201 13.99 -15.90 18.58
C LYS A 201 13.48 -17.20 17.92
N THR A 202 12.81 -17.12 16.77
CA THR A 202 12.26 -18.27 16.04
C THR A 202 12.89 -18.37 14.63
N PRO A 203 14.05 -19.04 14.48
CA PRO A 203 14.82 -19.05 13.23
C PRO A 203 14.05 -19.66 12.04
N ARG A 204 13.08 -20.55 12.30
CA ARG A 204 12.20 -21.11 11.26
C ARG A 204 11.23 -20.09 10.67
N LEU A 205 10.69 -19.18 11.50
CA LEU A 205 9.82 -18.10 11.03
C LEU A 205 10.65 -17.06 10.29
N LEU A 206 11.83 -16.72 10.82
CA LEU A 206 12.78 -15.82 10.14
C LEU A 206 13.16 -16.34 8.74
N LEU A 207 13.49 -17.62 8.61
CA LEU A 207 13.85 -18.23 7.32
C LEU A 207 12.68 -18.21 6.32
N ARG A 208 11.45 -18.44 6.80
CA ARG A 208 10.23 -18.36 5.97
C ARG A 208 9.91 -16.94 5.54
N THR A 209 10.09 -15.95 6.41
CA THR A 209 9.92 -14.54 6.07
C THR A 209 10.99 -14.10 5.07
N LEU A 210 12.25 -14.50 5.27
CA LEU A 210 13.33 -14.21 4.33
C LEU A 210 13.09 -14.85 2.96
N THR A 211 12.73 -16.14 2.92
CA THR A 211 12.38 -16.78 1.64
C THR A 211 11.14 -16.15 0.99
N GLY A 212 10.14 -15.73 1.76
CA GLY A 212 8.99 -14.98 1.27
C GLY A 212 9.34 -13.60 0.70
N MET A 213 10.35 -12.91 1.23
CA MET A 213 10.85 -11.63 0.70
C MET A 213 11.58 -11.77 -0.66
N PHE A 214 12.08 -12.95 -1.01
CA PHE A 214 12.77 -13.21 -2.29
C PHE A 214 11.88 -13.84 -3.36
N VAL A 215 10.65 -14.25 -3.02
CA VAL A 215 9.72 -14.98 -3.89
C VAL A 215 8.51 -14.13 -4.30
N LEU A 216 8.35 -12.93 -3.74
CA LEU A 216 7.47 -11.86 -4.24
C LEU A 216 8.30 -10.87 -5.07
#